data_AF-A0A553WI79-F1
#
_entry.id   AF-A0A553WI79-F1
#
_cell.length_a   1.000
_cell.length_b   1.000
_cell.length_c   1.000
_cell.angle_alpha   90.00
_cell.angle_beta   90.00
_cell.angle_gamma   90.00
#
_symmetry.space_group_name_H-M   'P 1'
#
loop_
_entity.id
_entity.type
_entity.pdbx_description
1 polymer ?
#
loop_
_entity_poly.entity_id
_entity_poly.type
_entity_poly.pdbx_seq_one_letter_code
_entity_poly.pdbx_strand_id
1 'polypeptide(L)'
;MNKIILTLAALSAAAAPQIAAAKSKVPVFVEAKHVKDAPVVTLDPAKAYVLLRTPYAMPMHFVKIPNAEDQAAYDKLREEAFIEAKEDYAKAIVKYERDLAVAKKTSGMKLPKKPVEPTESNFQFTQFSQMANFTIGPFNRFYSKGGGTYLHAVTPGTYRIFGQVDPLIGAGVCYCMGSVTFTAEAGKIVDLGTLTTDLANSGPAEKGDSSSPRLAAMTLALDPVDANTPVDPRLASLPRIPADLRAAGKVPNYMGIAISRLPAIKGVLGYQRDRIIDRKAVTEVAPQAPGDSIQPAADAPAAQN
;
A
#
# COMPACT_ATOMS: atom_id res chain seq x y z
N MET A 1 4.92 73.85 36.91
CA MET A 1 5.68 72.59 36.71
C MET A 1 4.72 71.52 36.23
N ASN A 2 5.14 70.75 35.22
CA ASN A 2 4.52 69.56 34.63
C ASN A 2 3.25 69.79 33.78
N LYS A 3 3.37 69.92 32.44
CA LYS A 3 3.69 68.92 31.38
C LYS A 3 2.36 68.45 30.73
N ILE A 4 2.08 68.88 29.49
CA ILE A 4 2.22 68.10 28.22
C ILE A 4 1.03 67.14 28.02
N ILE A 5 0.39 66.89 26.86
CA ILE A 5 0.34 67.38 25.46
C ILE A 5 -0.94 66.73 24.86
N LEU A 6 -1.52 67.41 23.87
CA LEU A 6 -2.55 66.98 22.90
C LEU A 6 -2.77 65.47 22.67
N THR A 7 -4.04 65.08 22.82
CA THR A 7 -4.68 63.92 22.18
C THR A 7 -5.25 64.35 20.82
N LEU A 8 -4.72 63.84 19.71
CA LEU A 8 -5.46 63.44 18.49
C LEU A 8 -4.48 63.05 17.37
N ALA A 9 -4.50 61.79 16.94
CA ALA A 9 -4.37 61.41 15.53
C ALA A 9 -4.63 59.90 15.41
N ALA A 10 -5.79 59.58 14.84
CA ALA A 10 -6.12 58.26 14.36
C ALA A 10 -5.21 57.87 13.19
N LEU A 11 -4.72 56.63 13.19
CA LEU A 11 -4.39 55.92 11.97
C LEU A 11 -4.79 54.45 12.17
N SER A 12 -6.05 54.15 11.84
CA SER A 12 -6.53 52.78 11.70
C SER A 12 -5.93 52.21 10.41
N ALA A 13 -4.76 51.59 10.51
CA ALA A 13 -4.30 50.67 9.49
C ALA A 13 -5.12 49.39 9.63
N ALA A 14 -6.16 49.26 8.79
CA ALA A 14 -6.84 47.99 8.58
C ALA A 14 -5.82 47.01 7.98
N ALA A 15 -5.16 46.22 8.84
CA ALA A 15 -4.41 45.06 8.44
C ALA A 15 -5.42 44.04 7.91
N ALA A 16 -5.64 44.02 6.60
CA ALA A 16 -6.27 42.90 5.95
C ALA A 16 -5.45 41.65 6.32
N PRO A 17 -6.06 40.57 6.87
CA PRO A 17 -5.34 39.34 7.09
C PRO A 17 -4.88 38.83 5.72
N GLN A 18 -3.58 38.95 5.47
CA GLN A 18 -2.93 38.19 4.41
C GLN A 18 -3.06 36.73 4.82
N ILE A 19 -4.11 36.07 4.32
CA ILE A 19 -4.16 34.63 4.23
C ILE A 19 -3.10 34.26 3.19
N ALA A 20 -1.85 34.20 3.65
CA ALA A 20 -0.81 33.46 2.96
C ALA A 20 -1.27 32.01 3.01
N ALA A 21 -1.96 31.57 1.95
CA ALA A 21 -2.22 30.16 1.71
C ALA A 21 -0.85 29.49 1.56
N ALA A 22 -0.30 29.02 2.68
CA ALA A 22 0.81 28.11 2.68
C ALA A 22 0.33 26.93 1.83
N LYS A 23 0.93 26.74 0.64
CA LYS A 23 0.75 25.54 -0.15
C LYS A 23 1.00 24.37 0.79
N SER A 24 -0.08 23.70 1.19
CA SER A 24 -0.05 22.67 2.22
C SER A 24 1.01 21.65 1.80
N LYS A 25 2.01 21.41 2.66
CA LYS A 25 2.97 20.34 2.39
C LYS A 25 2.15 19.06 2.30
N VAL A 26 2.27 18.36 1.17
CA VAL A 26 1.63 17.05 0.99
C VAL A 26 1.97 16.19 2.22
N PRO A 27 0.98 15.70 2.96
CA PRO A 27 1.23 14.99 4.20
C PRO A 27 2.00 13.71 3.93
N VAL A 28 2.88 13.37 4.87
CA VAL A 28 3.65 12.14 4.86
C VAL A 28 2.89 11.09 5.65
N PHE A 29 2.27 10.13 4.96
CA PHE A 29 1.46 9.09 5.59
C PHE A 29 2.29 7.99 6.28
N VAL A 30 3.51 7.77 5.77
CA VAL A 30 4.49 6.83 6.31
C VAL A 30 5.87 7.46 6.28
N GLU A 31 6.51 7.52 7.44
CA GLU A 31 7.95 7.66 7.52
C GLU A 31 8.55 6.29 7.70
N ALA A 32 9.61 5.97 6.97
CA ALA A 32 10.33 4.71 7.10
C ALA A 32 11.84 4.94 7.00
N LYS A 33 12.61 4.30 7.88
CA LYS A 33 14.06 4.37 7.90
C LYS A 33 14.67 3.07 8.38
N HIS A 34 15.69 2.58 7.67
CA HIS A 34 16.45 1.42 8.12
C HIS A 34 17.12 1.73 9.46
N VAL A 35 17.09 0.78 10.38
CA VAL A 35 17.94 0.84 11.57
C VAL A 35 19.35 0.45 11.14
N LYS A 36 20.35 1.23 11.54
CA LYS A 36 21.74 0.96 11.18
C LYS A 36 22.24 -0.30 11.88
N ASP A 37 23.11 -1.01 11.20
CA ASP A 37 23.88 -2.09 11.80
C ASP A 37 24.86 -1.51 12.83
N ALA A 38 24.50 -1.63 14.11
CA ALA A 38 25.29 -1.11 15.23
C ALA A 38 25.38 -2.17 16.34
N PRO A 39 26.41 -2.13 17.21
CA PRO A 39 26.52 -3.07 18.33
C PRO A 39 25.36 -2.98 19.33
N VAL A 40 24.78 -1.78 19.46
CA VAL A 40 23.63 -1.50 20.33
C VAL A 40 22.52 -0.90 19.50
N VAL A 41 21.29 -1.39 19.71
CA VAL A 41 20.08 -0.90 19.06
C VAL A 41 19.24 -0.17 20.08
N THR A 42 18.95 1.11 19.80
CA THR A 42 18.02 1.91 20.61
C THR A 42 16.76 2.18 19.81
N LEU A 43 15.61 1.96 20.44
CA LEU A 43 14.31 2.24 19.86
C LEU A 43 13.81 3.61 20.32
N ASP A 44 13.27 4.37 19.38
CA ASP A 44 12.45 5.55 19.62
C ASP A 44 11.04 5.05 20.00
N PRO A 45 10.53 5.38 21.20
CA PRO A 45 9.22 4.92 21.65
C PRO A 45 8.06 5.44 20.80
N ALA A 46 8.24 6.52 20.02
CA ALA A 46 7.22 7.05 19.12
C ALA A 46 7.16 6.32 17.76
N LYS A 47 8.17 5.50 17.44
CA LYS A 47 8.23 4.73 16.20
C LYS A 47 7.87 3.27 16.44
N ALA A 48 7.31 2.63 15.42
CA ALA A 48 7.20 1.18 15.37
C ALA A 48 8.36 0.59 14.58
N TYR A 49 8.64 -0.70 14.75
CA TYR A 49 9.76 -1.35 14.09
C TYR A 49 9.33 -2.65 13.42
N VAL A 50 9.66 -2.83 12.15
CA VAL A 50 9.38 -4.06 11.39
C VAL A 50 10.66 -4.86 11.23
N LEU A 51 10.65 -6.10 11.71
CA LEU A 51 11.73 -7.06 11.58
C LEU A 51 11.37 -8.13 10.55
N LEU A 52 12.26 -8.34 9.59
CA LEU A 52 12.09 -9.32 8.52
C LEU A 52 13.41 -10.03 8.21
N ARG A 53 13.36 -11.35 8.03
CA ARG A 53 14.48 -12.15 7.54
C ARG A 53 14.20 -12.60 6.11
N THR A 54 15.21 -12.58 5.26
CA THR A 54 15.12 -13.01 3.86
C THR A 54 16.26 -13.97 3.51
N PRO A 55 16.08 -14.86 2.51
CA PRO A 55 17.07 -15.88 2.17
C PRO A 55 18.25 -15.31 1.38
N TYR A 56 18.09 -14.13 0.79
CA TYR A 56 19.13 -13.36 0.09
C TYR A 56 18.81 -11.87 0.19
N ALA A 57 19.75 -11.01 -0.21
CA ALA A 57 19.53 -9.57 -0.20
C ALA A 57 18.46 -9.19 -1.22
N MET A 58 17.30 -8.71 -0.76
CA MET A 58 16.20 -8.38 -1.64
C MET A 58 15.29 -7.29 -1.06
N PRO A 59 14.65 -6.48 -1.91
CA PRO A 59 13.66 -5.51 -1.49
C PRO A 59 12.30 -6.18 -1.28
N MET A 60 11.64 -5.81 -0.19
CA MET A 60 10.25 -6.12 0.11
C MET A 60 9.48 -4.83 0.28
N HIS A 61 8.41 -4.68 -0.49
CA HIS A 61 7.59 -3.48 -0.54
C HIS A 61 6.34 -3.64 0.33
N PHE A 62 6.04 -2.58 1.08
CA PHE A 62 4.96 -2.54 2.04
C PHE A 62 4.12 -1.30 1.80
N VAL A 63 2.81 -1.41 2.05
CA VAL A 63 1.91 -0.26 2.01
C VAL A 63 1.13 -0.19 3.32
N LYS A 64 0.93 1.03 3.83
CA LYS A 64 0.07 1.29 4.99
C LYS A 64 -1.38 1.10 4.57
N ILE A 65 -2.17 0.55 5.47
CA ILE A 65 -3.62 0.55 5.39
C ILE A 65 -4.10 1.83 6.08
N PRO A 66 -4.88 2.69 5.38
CA PRO A 66 -5.32 3.95 5.97
C PRO A 66 -6.16 3.70 7.22
N ASN A 67 -5.83 4.40 8.30
CA ASN A 67 -6.76 4.59 9.41
C ASN A 67 -7.73 5.75 9.10
N ALA A 68 -8.61 6.10 10.05
CA ALA A 68 -9.58 7.18 9.85
C ALA A 68 -8.93 8.56 9.61
N GLU A 69 -7.83 8.86 10.29
CA GLU A 69 -7.09 10.12 10.14
C GLU A 69 -6.38 10.19 8.78
N ASP A 70 -5.74 9.09 8.38
CA ASP A 70 -5.11 8.95 7.07
C ASP A 70 -6.14 9.14 5.95
N GLN A 71 -7.32 8.53 6.08
CA GLN A 71 -8.39 8.63 5.09
C GLN A 71 -8.91 10.06 4.99
N ALA A 72 -9.19 10.72 6.12
CA ALA A 72 -9.64 12.11 6.12
C ALA A 72 -8.61 13.07 5.49
N ALA A 73 -7.33 12.87 5.79
CA ALA A 73 -6.25 13.65 5.19
C ALA A 73 -6.14 13.38 3.68
N TYR A 74 -6.26 12.13 3.24
CA TYR A 74 -6.23 11.76 1.83
C TYR A 74 -7.42 12.34 1.05
N ASP A 75 -8.63 12.25 1.59
CA ASP A 75 -9.86 12.76 0.97
C ASP A 75 -9.79 14.27 0.76
N LYS A 76 -9.28 15.00 1.77
CA LYS A 76 -9.04 16.44 1.66
C LYS A 76 -8.06 16.79 0.54
N LEU A 77 -6.95 16.07 0.41
CA LEU A 77 -6.00 16.30 -0.68
C LEU A 77 -6.61 16.02 -2.04
N ARG A 78 -7.41 14.93 -2.14
CA ARG A 78 -8.09 14.58 -3.39
C ARG A 78 -9.09 15.65 -3.78
N GLU A 79 -9.86 16.18 -2.82
CA GLU A 79 -10.81 17.27 -3.05
C GLU A 79 -10.11 18.55 -3.51
N GLU A 80 -9.04 18.98 -2.82
CA GLU A 80 -8.24 20.14 -3.21
C GLU A 80 -7.67 19.98 -4.63
N ALA A 81 -7.13 18.80 -4.95
CA ALA A 81 -6.61 18.50 -6.28
C ALA A 81 -7.71 18.45 -7.36
N PHE A 82 -8.93 18.03 -7.00
CA PHE A 82 -10.06 18.01 -7.93
C PHE A 82 -10.56 19.42 -8.26
N ILE A 83 -10.58 20.31 -7.26
CA ILE A 83 -10.90 21.72 -7.45
C ILE A 83 -9.85 22.37 -8.37
N GLU A 84 -8.56 22.16 -8.08
CA GLU A 84 -7.47 22.67 -8.92
C GLU A 84 -7.59 22.15 -10.37
N ALA A 85 -7.90 20.86 -10.55
CA ALA A 85 -8.09 20.28 -11.88
C ALA A 85 -9.24 20.95 -12.66
N LYS A 86 -10.34 21.30 -12.00
CA LYS A 86 -11.46 22.03 -12.62
C LYS A 86 -11.06 23.46 -13.03
N GLU A 87 -10.32 24.16 -12.17
CA GLU A 87 -9.80 25.49 -12.49
C GLU A 87 -8.84 25.45 -13.69
N ASP A 88 -7.98 24.44 -13.74
CA ASP A 88 -7.04 24.25 -14.85
C ASP A 88 -7.74 23.83 -16.15
N TYR A 89 -8.81 23.04 -16.07
CA TYR A 89 -9.67 22.75 -17.22
C TYR A 89 -10.32 24.03 -17.77
N ALA A 90 -10.83 24.92 -16.91
CA ALA A 90 -11.41 26.19 -17.34
C ALA A 90 -10.38 27.09 -18.05
N LYS A 91 -9.11 27.07 -17.63
CA LYS A 91 -8.02 27.76 -18.36
C LYS A 91 -7.69 27.04 -19.67
N ALA A 92 -7.67 25.71 -19.66
CA ALA A 92 -7.34 24.89 -20.81
C ALA A 92 -8.37 25.01 -21.94
N ILE A 93 -9.67 25.17 -21.63
CA ILE A 93 -10.70 25.32 -22.66
C ILE A 93 -10.57 26.66 -23.39
N VAL A 94 -10.29 27.75 -22.68
CA VAL A 94 -10.02 29.07 -23.28
C VAL A 94 -8.80 29.00 -24.20
N LYS A 95 -7.74 28.32 -23.75
CA LYS A 95 -6.54 28.06 -24.57
C LYS A 95 -6.88 27.25 -25.82
N TYR A 96 -7.64 26.18 -25.68
CA TYR A 96 -8.07 25.31 -26.78
C TYR A 96 -8.87 26.09 -27.83
N GLU A 97 -9.83 26.92 -27.43
CA GLU A 97 -10.65 27.72 -28.35
C GLU A 97 -9.82 28.70 -29.16
N ARG A 98 -8.88 29.40 -28.51
CA ARG A 98 -7.93 30.29 -29.16
C ARG A 98 -7.04 29.54 -30.16
N ASP A 99 -6.46 28.41 -29.75
CA ASP A 99 -5.58 27.62 -30.61
C ASP A 99 -6.36 26.99 -31.79
N LEU A 100 -7.61 26.58 -31.58
CA LEU A 100 -8.50 26.07 -32.61
C LEU A 100 -8.85 27.15 -33.64
N ALA A 101 -9.09 28.38 -33.21
CA ALA A 101 -9.37 29.51 -34.11
C ALA A 101 -8.18 29.83 -35.00
N VAL A 102 -6.95 29.73 -34.48
CA VAL A 102 -5.71 29.92 -35.26
C VAL A 102 -5.50 28.76 -36.25
N ALA A 103 -5.66 27.52 -35.80
CA ALA A 103 -5.49 26.34 -36.65
C ALA A 103 -6.49 26.32 -37.82
N LYS A 104 -7.74 26.73 -37.61
CA LYS A 104 -8.76 26.84 -38.67
C LYS A 104 -8.41 27.87 -39.75
N LYS A 105 -7.62 28.90 -39.42
CA LYS A 105 -7.20 29.96 -40.35
C LYS A 105 -5.87 29.67 -41.04
N THR A 106 -5.16 28.63 -40.62
CA THR A 106 -3.79 28.34 -41.08
C THR A 106 -3.76 26.99 -41.76
N SER A 107 -3.56 26.98 -43.07
CA SER A 107 -3.49 25.73 -43.85
C SER A 107 -2.34 24.83 -43.35
N GLY A 108 -2.59 23.52 -43.26
CA GLY A 108 -1.59 22.53 -42.83
C GLY A 108 -1.36 22.42 -41.32
N MET A 109 -2.03 23.21 -40.48
CA MET A 109 -1.90 23.11 -39.02
C MET A 109 -2.78 21.99 -38.45
N LYS A 110 -2.21 21.16 -37.56
CA LYS A 110 -2.95 20.12 -36.84
C LYS A 110 -3.92 20.74 -35.85
N LEU A 111 -5.17 20.27 -35.85
CA LEU A 111 -6.18 20.73 -34.89
C LEU A 111 -5.80 20.33 -33.45
N PRO A 112 -5.93 21.25 -32.47
CA PRO A 112 -5.70 20.91 -31.07
C PRO A 112 -6.72 19.88 -30.59
N LYS A 113 -6.34 19.07 -29.61
CA LYS A 113 -7.27 18.13 -28.94
C LYS A 113 -8.09 18.88 -27.90
N LYS A 114 -9.40 18.66 -27.88
CA LYS A 114 -10.27 19.24 -26.85
C LYS A 114 -9.89 18.67 -25.48
N PRO A 115 -9.63 19.51 -24.46
CA PRO A 115 -9.48 19.05 -23.09
C PRO A 115 -10.72 18.29 -22.62
N VAL A 116 -10.53 17.30 -21.75
CA VAL A 116 -11.62 16.55 -21.13
C VAL A 116 -11.91 17.18 -19.77
N GLU A 117 -13.18 17.45 -19.50
CA GLU A 117 -13.61 18.00 -18.21
C GLU A 117 -13.36 16.98 -17.08
N PRO A 118 -12.67 17.38 -16.00
CA PRO A 118 -12.53 16.55 -14.81
C PRO A 118 -13.89 16.35 -14.14
N THR A 119 -14.27 15.08 -14.00
CA THR A 119 -15.44 14.63 -13.27
C THR A 119 -15.00 13.61 -12.23
N GLU A 120 -15.83 13.34 -11.22
CA GLU A 120 -15.50 12.33 -10.21
C GLU A 120 -15.17 10.95 -10.79
N SER A 121 -15.77 10.60 -11.94
CA SER A 121 -15.59 9.30 -12.60
C SER A 121 -14.33 9.20 -13.46
N ASN A 122 -13.77 10.33 -13.93
CA ASN A 122 -12.57 10.33 -14.77
C ASN A 122 -11.34 10.97 -14.09
N PHE A 123 -11.53 11.66 -12.97
CA PHE A 123 -10.47 12.31 -12.23
C PHE A 123 -9.53 11.25 -11.64
N GLN A 124 -8.27 11.31 -12.05
CA GLN A 124 -7.22 10.45 -11.55
C GLN A 124 -6.45 11.20 -10.46
N PHE A 125 -6.32 10.57 -9.30
CA PHE A 125 -5.51 11.05 -8.21
C PHE A 125 -4.58 9.92 -7.76
N THR A 126 -3.40 10.29 -7.27
CA THR A 126 -2.42 9.33 -6.76
C THR A 126 -3.08 8.45 -5.70
N GLN A 127 -2.97 7.13 -5.84
CA GLN A 127 -3.61 6.20 -4.90
C GLN A 127 -2.96 6.28 -3.53
N PHE A 128 -3.73 6.07 -2.45
CA PHE A 128 -3.16 6.10 -1.08
C PHE A 128 -1.94 5.17 -0.93
N SER A 129 -1.99 3.97 -1.50
CA SER A 129 -0.86 3.02 -1.49
C SER A 129 0.39 3.55 -2.18
N GLN A 130 0.27 4.44 -3.18
CA GLN A 130 1.41 5.09 -3.83
C GLN A 130 2.01 6.21 -2.96
N MET A 131 1.25 6.76 -2.01
CA MET A 131 1.70 7.81 -1.09
C MET A 131 2.17 7.26 0.26
N ALA A 132 1.63 6.13 0.69
CA ALA A 132 1.82 5.53 2.01
C ALA A 132 2.53 4.18 1.92
N ASN A 133 3.75 4.15 1.37
CA ASN A 133 4.53 2.93 1.18
C ASN A 133 5.97 3.08 1.66
N PHE A 134 6.63 1.94 1.82
CA PHE A 134 8.06 1.87 2.11
C PHE A 134 8.64 0.54 1.64
N THR A 135 9.97 0.46 1.58
CA THR A 135 10.70 -0.75 1.17
C THR A 135 11.73 -1.12 2.23
N ILE A 136 11.74 -2.40 2.60
CA ILE A 136 12.78 -3.01 3.44
C ILE A 136 13.76 -3.76 2.54
N GLY A 137 15.06 -3.54 2.74
CA GLY A 137 16.11 -4.15 1.92
C GLY A 137 16.27 -3.49 0.54
N PRO A 138 17.20 -3.98 -0.30
CA PRO A 138 18.14 -5.07 -0.03
C PRO A 138 19.33 -4.65 0.86
N PHE A 139 19.53 -3.35 1.10
CA PHE A 139 20.67 -2.79 1.83
C PHE A 139 20.42 -2.68 3.34
N ASN A 140 21.48 -2.36 4.11
CA ASN A 140 21.44 -2.13 5.56
C ASN A 140 20.91 -3.33 6.37
N ARG A 141 21.58 -4.48 6.17
CA ARG A 141 21.32 -5.74 6.88
C ARG A 141 22.05 -5.77 8.21
N PHE A 142 21.37 -6.18 9.28
CA PHE A 142 21.97 -6.51 10.59
C PHE A 142 22.85 -7.75 10.52
N TYR A 143 22.44 -8.70 9.69
CA TYR A 143 23.15 -9.95 9.44
C TYR A 143 23.08 -10.27 7.96
N SER A 144 24.24 -10.60 7.37
CA SER A 144 24.42 -10.74 5.93
C SER A 144 25.00 -12.09 5.49
N LYS A 145 25.40 -12.97 6.43
CA LYS A 145 25.97 -14.29 6.11
C LYS A 145 24.83 -15.28 5.84
N GLY A 146 24.49 -15.52 4.57
CA GLY A 146 23.45 -16.49 4.18
C GLY A 146 22.03 -15.92 4.12
N GLY A 147 21.88 -14.59 4.03
CA GLY A 147 20.58 -13.94 3.90
C GLY A 147 20.60 -12.45 4.23
N GLY A 148 19.46 -11.95 4.70
CA GLY A 148 19.34 -10.60 5.23
C GLY A 148 18.39 -10.54 6.42
N THR A 149 18.87 -10.09 7.57
CA THR A 149 18.00 -9.63 8.67
C THR A 149 17.89 -8.12 8.59
N TYR A 150 16.67 -7.61 8.49
CA TYR A 150 16.39 -6.19 8.36
C TYR A 150 15.51 -5.71 9.50
N LEU A 151 15.87 -4.57 10.09
CA LEU A 151 15.05 -3.85 11.04
C LEU A 151 14.78 -2.45 10.47
N HIS A 152 13.51 -2.08 10.38
CA HIS A 152 13.09 -0.81 9.80
C HIS A 152 12.19 -0.06 10.79
N ALA A 153 12.55 1.17 11.13
CA ALA A 153 11.69 2.07 11.88
C ALA A 153 10.60 2.60 10.94
N VAL A 154 9.34 2.59 11.37
CA VAL A 154 8.19 3.06 10.62
C VAL A 154 7.24 3.88 11.51
N THR A 155 6.37 4.69 10.90
CA THR A 155 5.21 5.26 11.60
C THR A 155 4.36 4.11 12.20
N PRO A 156 3.82 4.21 13.42
CA PRO A 156 2.89 3.19 13.92
C PRO A 156 1.65 3.06 13.03
N GLY A 157 1.12 1.84 12.88
CA GLY A 157 -0.06 1.60 12.06
C GLY A 157 -0.18 0.16 11.55
N THR A 158 -1.17 -0.06 10.69
CA THR A 158 -1.40 -1.35 10.03
C THR A 158 -0.83 -1.33 8.63
N TYR A 159 -0.11 -2.38 8.27
CA TYR A 159 0.63 -2.50 7.02
C TYR A 159 0.27 -3.80 6.32
N ARG A 160 0.43 -3.84 5.00
CA ARG A 160 0.40 -5.07 4.22
C ARG A 160 1.71 -5.28 3.49
N ILE A 161 2.03 -6.54 3.25
CA ILE A 161 3.09 -6.90 2.30
C ILE A 161 2.51 -6.68 0.88
N PHE A 162 3.06 -5.71 0.14
CA PHE A 162 2.64 -5.48 -1.23
C PHE A 162 3.30 -6.46 -2.20
N GLY A 163 4.55 -6.83 -1.97
CA GLY A 163 5.26 -7.80 -2.78
C GLY A 163 6.77 -7.70 -2.67
N GLN A 164 7.45 -8.61 -3.37
CA GLN A 164 8.87 -8.47 -3.65
C GLN A 164 9.03 -7.51 -4.82
N VAL A 165 9.24 -6.22 -4.51
CA VAL A 165 9.33 -5.18 -5.52
C VAL A 165 10.50 -4.26 -5.21
N ASP A 166 11.32 -4.00 -6.23
CA ASP A 166 12.25 -2.89 -6.24
C ASP A 166 11.57 -1.68 -6.90
N PRO A 167 11.12 -0.67 -6.13
CA PRO A 167 10.44 0.48 -6.71
C PRO A 167 11.39 1.38 -7.52
N LEU A 168 12.72 1.29 -7.34
CA LEU A 168 13.67 2.15 -8.07
C LEU A 168 13.79 1.77 -9.53
N ILE A 169 13.69 0.47 -9.82
CA ILE A 169 13.77 -0.07 -11.19
C ILE A 169 12.42 -0.57 -11.71
N GLY A 170 11.35 -0.45 -10.92
CA GLY A 170 10.00 -0.89 -11.29
C GLY A 170 9.90 -2.38 -11.58
N ALA A 171 10.73 -3.20 -10.91
CA ALA A 171 10.83 -4.64 -11.17
C ALA A 171 10.42 -5.46 -9.96
N GLY A 172 9.79 -6.60 -10.21
CA GLY A 172 9.39 -7.54 -9.18
C GLY A 172 7.98 -8.08 -9.40
N VAL A 173 7.41 -8.60 -8.31
CA VAL A 173 6.10 -9.25 -8.30
C VAL A 173 5.27 -8.66 -7.18
N CYS A 174 4.08 -8.15 -7.49
CA CYS A 174 3.10 -7.76 -6.48
C CYS A 174 2.29 -8.97 -6.01
N TYR A 175 1.99 -9.03 -4.73
CA TYR A 175 1.01 -9.94 -4.13
C TYR A 175 -0.40 -9.33 -4.22
N CYS A 176 -0.75 -8.89 -5.43
CA CYS A 176 -2.02 -8.23 -5.72
C CYS A 176 -3.22 -9.19 -5.59
N MET A 177 -3.01 -10.51 -5.74
CA MET A 177 -4.06 -11.53 -5.67
C MET A 177 -4.28 -12.13 -4.28
N GLY A 178 -3.56 -11.65 -3.26
CA GLY A 178 -3.71 -12.09 -1.88
C GLY A 178 -2.40 -11.96 -1.11
N SER A 179 -2.48 -11.42 0.10
CA SER A 179 -1.32 -11.19 0.96
C SER A 179 -1.75 -11.23 2.43
N VAL A 180 -0.94 -10.69 3.33
CA VAL A 180 -1.27 -10.48 4.73
C VAL A 180 -1.10 -9.04 5.17
N THR A 181 -1.85 -8.66 6.20
CA THR A 181 -1.64 -7.45 6.99
C THR A 181 -1.03 -7.78 8.35
N PHE A 182 -0.43 -6.77 8.99
CA PHE A 182 0.05 -6.80 10.37
C PHE A 182 -0.01 -5.40 10.98
N THR A 183 -0.07 -5.31 12.29
CA THR A 183 -0.01 -4.04 13.02
C THR A 183 1.37 -3.85 13.64
N ALA A 184 1.96 -2.67 13.41
CA ALA A 184 3.21 -2.23 14.00
C ALA A 184 2.91 -1.15 15.04
N GLU A 185 3.05 -1.51 16.31
CA GLU A 185 2.78 -0.62 17.45
C GLU A 185 4.02 0.20 17.83
N ALA A 186 3.78 1.40 18.36
CA ALA A 186 4.83 2.29 18.83
C ALA A 186 5.68 1.63 19.94
N GLY A 187 7.00 1.84 19.89
CA GLY A 187 7.97 1.32 20.84
C GLY A 187 8.22 -0.19 20.75
N LYS A 188 7.59 -0.91 19.81
CA LYS A 188 7.72 -2.37 19.66
C LYS A 188 8.36 -2.77 18.34
N ILE A 189 9.03 -3.91 18.36
CA ILE A 189 9.49 -4.63 17.18
C ILE A 189 8.44 -5.68 16.83
N VAL A 190 7.71 -5.47 15.73
CA VAL A 190 6.88 -6.51 15.13
C VAL A 190 7.75 -7.39 14.22
N ASP A 191 7.89 -8.65 14.60
CA ASP A 191 8.68 -9.64 13.87
C ASP A 191 7.77 -10.44 12.94
N LEU A 192 7.96 -10.24 11.63
CA LEU A 192 7.19 -10.90 10.58
C LEU A 192 7.60 -12.37 10.39
N GLY A 193 8.80 -12.74 10.85
CA GLY A 193 9.39 -14.05 10.63
C GLY A 193 10.39 -14.05 9.49
N THR A 194 10.33 -15.09 8.67
CA THR A 194 11.34 -15.40 7.64
C THR A 194 10.67 -15.64 6.30
N LEU A 195 11.18 -14.98 5.26
CA LEU A 195 10.87 -15.35 3.89
C LEU A 195 11.77 -16.49 3.45
N THR A 196 11.19 -17.49 2.80
CA THR A 196 11.88 -18.65 2.25
C THR A 196 11.46 -18.86 0.80
N THR A 197 12.31 -19.50 0.00
CA THR A 197 11.93 -19.89 -1.36
C THR A 197 10.77 -20.87 -1.27
N ASP A 198 9.67 -20.57 -1.97
CA ASP A 198 8.49 -21.43 -1.99
C ASP A 198 8.69 -22.64 -2.90
N LEU A 199 9.52 -23.60 -2.47
CA LEU A 199 9.88 -24.76 -3.28
C LEU A 199 8.65 -25.58 -3.74
N ALA A 200 7.55 -25.53 -2.99
CA ALA A 200 6.32 -26.23 -3.32
C ALA A 200 5.63 -25.63 -4.56
N ASN A 201 5.78 -24.33 -4.81
CA ASN A 201 5.24 -23.64 -5.98
C ASN A 201 6.33 -23.13 -6.96
N SER A 202 7.61 -23.43 -6.71
CA SER A 202 8.75 -23.06 -7.54
C SER A 202 9.05 -24.06 -8.68
N GLY A 203 8.10 -24.94 -9.00
CA GLY A 203 8.25 -25.88 -10.12
C GLY A 203 8.43 -25.14 -11.46
N PRO A 204 9.17 -25.70 -12.43
CA PRO A 204 9.25 -25.13 -13.76
C PRO A 204 7.85 -25.07 -14.38
N ALA A 205 7.55 -24.00 -15.13
CA ALA A 205 6.32 -23.90 -15.90
C ALA A 205 6.13 -25.17 -16.75
N GLU A 206 4.90 -25.70 -16.79
CA GLU A 206 4.59 -26.84 -17.66
C GLU A 206 4.93 -26.49 -19.11
N LYS A 207 5.50 -27.46 -19.84
CA LYS A 207 5.93 -27.25 -21.22
C LYS A 207 4.72 -26.90 -22.09
N GLY A 208 4.67 -25.66 -22.57
CA GLY A 208 3.58 -25.14 -23.39
C GLY A 208 2.62 -24.19 -22.67
N ASP A 209 2.76 -24.04 -21.34
CA ASP A 209 2.00 -23.05 -20.58
C ASP A 209 2.67 -21.67 -20.65
N SER A 210 2.23 -20.86 -21.61
CA SER A 210 2.65 -19.46 -21.74
C SER A 210 2.04 -18.53 -20.69
N SER A 211 1.10 -19.02 -19.87
CA SER A 211 0.41 -18.24 -18.84
C SER A 211 1.11 -18.31 -17.47
N SER A 212 2.00 -19.29 -17.26
CA SER A 212 2.82 -19.38 -16.05
C SER A 212 3.93 -18.33 -16.09
N PRO A 213 3.87 -17.27 -15.26
CA PRO A 213 4.90 -16.25 -15.28
C PRO A 213 6.20 -16.89 -14.77
N ARG A 214 7.26 -16.91 -15.59
CA ARG A 214 8.59 -17.40 -15.16
C ARG A 214 9.13 -16.69 -13.91
N LEU A 215 8.62 -15.49 -13.60
CA LEU A 215 8.90 -14.73 -12.37
C LEU A 215 8.14 -15.25 -11.13
N ALA A 216 7.03 -15.96 -11.31
CA ALA A 216 6.31 -16.64 -10.23
C ALA A 216 7.11 -17.81 -9.64
N ALA A 217 8.09 -18.34 -10.36
CA ALA A 217 9.06 -19.33 -9.86
C ALA A 217 10.04 -18.78 -8.81
N MET A 218 9.96 -17.47 -8.49
CA MET A 218 10.67 -16.83 -7.39
C MET A 218 9.72 -16.45 -6.23
N THR A 219 8.53 -17.06 -6.16
CA THR A 219 7.61 -16.80 -5.04
C THR A 219 8.29 -17.16 -3.73
N LEU A 220 8.16 -16.26 -2.77
CA LEU A 220 8.62 -16.48 -1.41
C LEU A 220 7.45 -16.86 -0.53
N ALA A 221 7.61 -17.90 0.25
CA ALA A 221 6.73 -18.20 1.36
C ALA A 221 7.14 -17.32 2.56
N LEU A 222 6.16 -16.91 3.36
CA LEU A 222 6.40 -16.27 4.65
C LEU A 222 6.15 -17.31 5.74
N ASP A 223 7.21 -17.67 6.45
CA ASP A 223 7.17 -18.49 7.66
C ASP A 223 7.06 -17.55 8.86
N PRO A 224 5.89 -17.50 9.54
CA PRO A 224 5.72 -16.65 10.72
C PRO A 224 6.66 -17.08 11.85
N VAL A 225 6.93 -16.15 12.77
CA VAL A 225 7.78 -16.42 13.95
C VAL A 225 7.24 -17.59 14.77
N ASP A 226 8.14 -18.50 15.12
CA ASP A 226 7.92 -19.59 16.06
C ASP A 226 9.01 -19.60 17.16
N ALA A 227 8.98 -20.61 18.03
CA ALA A 227 9.93 -20.77 19.12
C ALA A 227 11.38 -21.04 18.65
N ASN A 228 11.56 -21.48 17.40
CA ASN A 228 12.87 -21.83 16.84
C ASN A 228 13.45 -20.71 15.97
N THR A 229 12.67 -19.66 15.70
CA THR A 229 13.07 -18.55 14.84
C THR A 229 14.27 -17.81 15.44
N PRO A 230 15.44 -17.78 14.77
CA PRO A 230 16.62 -17.13 15.31
C PRO A 230 16.41 -15.64 15.55
N VAL A 231 16.92 -15.14 16.68
CA VAL A 231 16.88 -13.73 17.05
C VAL A 231 18.31 -13.22 17.14
N ASP A 232 18.57 -12.09 16.48
CA ASP A 232 19.85 -11.40 16.65
C ASP A 232 20.00 -11.01 18.12
N PRO A 233 21.12 -11.34 18.79
CA PRO A 233 21.31 -11.07 20.22
C PRO A 233 21.07 -9.60 20.60
N ARG A 234 21.33 -8.66 19.68
CA ARG A 234 21.11 -7.22 19.90
C ARG A 234 19.64 -6.83 20.02
N LEU A 235 18.74 -7.69 19.55
CA LEU A 235 17.30 -7.48 19.60
C LEU A 235 16.62 -8.31 20.70
N ALA A 236 17.35 -9.24 21.35
CA ALA A 236 16.78 -10.20 22.28
C ALA A 236 16.21 -9.55 23.56
N SER A 237 16.78 -8.43 24.01
CA SER A 237 16.33 -7.67 25.18
C SER A 237 15.31 -6.57 24.86
N LEU A 238 15.01 -6.34 23.57
CA LEU A 238 14.09 -5.31 23.12
C LEU A 238 12.64 -5.85 23.11
N PRO A 239 11.63 -4.97 23.18
CA PRO A 239 10.21 -5.35 23.14
C PRO A 239 9.82 -5.88 21.75
N ARG A 240 10.15 -7.14 21.48
CA ARG A 240 9.85 -7.87 20.25
C ARG A 240 8.62 -8.75 20.42
N ILE A 241 7.67 -8.62 19.51
CA ILE A 241 6.45 -9.44 19.44
C ILE A 241 6.34 -10.12 18.08
N PRO A 242 5.82 -11.36 18.00
CA PRO A 242 5.46 -11.95 16.73
C PRO A 242 4.32 -11.16 16.09
N ALA A 243 4.32 -11.03 14.76
CA ALA A 243 3.25 -10.35 14.04
C ALA A 243 1.91 -11.11 14.14
N ASP A 244 0.83 -10.42 14.52
CA ASP A 244 -0.52 -10.94 14.29
C ASP A 244 -0.89 -10.77 12.81
N LEU A 245 -0.43 -11.71 11.99
CA LEU A 245 -0.72 -11.72 10.57
C LEU A 245 -2.19 -12.03 10.32
N ARG A 246 -2.85 -11.26 9.45
CA ARG A 246 -4.24 -11.47 8.99
C ARG A 246 -4.29 -11.53 7.47
N ALA A 247 -5.17 -12.33 6.90
CA ALA A 247 -5.30 -12.38 5.43
C ALA A 247 -5.77 -11.03 4.89
N ALA A 248 -5.13 -10.57 3.81
CA ALA A 248 -5.44 -9.32 3.13
C ALA A 248 -6.02 -9.61 1.74
N GLY A 249 -7.08 -8.89 1.40
CA GLY A 249 -7.76 -8.98 0.12
C GLY A 249 -6.90 -8.58 -1.09
N LYS A 250 -7.53 -8.67 -2.27
CA LYS A 250 -6.95 -8.22 -3.54
C LYS A 250 -6.71 -6.71 -3.53
N VAL A 251 -5.70 -6.25 -4.25
CA VAL A 251 -5.41 -4.81 -4.43
C VAL A 251 -5.09 -4.47 -5.88
N PRO A 252 -5.31 -3.21 -6.30
CA PRO A 252 -4.88 -2.74 -7.61
C PRO A 252 -3.36 -2.90 -7.81
N ASN A 253 -2.98 -3.28 -9.03
CA ASN A 253 -1.58 -3.30 -9.46
C ASN A 253 -1.14 -1.89 -9.88
N TYR A 254 -1.00 -0.99 -8.91
CA TYR A 254 -0.67 0.41 -9.19
C TYR A 254 0.73 0.63 -9.78
N MET A 255 1.60 -0.38 -9.70
CA MET A 255 2.94 -0.36 -10.29
C MET A 255 2.99 -0.96 -11.69
N GLY A 256 1.91 -1.60 -12.17
CA GLY A 256 1.88 -2.24 -13.48
C GLY A 256 2.87 -3.40 -13.66
N ILE A 257 3.27 -4.06 -12.56
CA ILE A 257 4.28 -5.14 -12.55
C ILE A 257 3.65 -6.54 -12.59
N ALA A 258 4.47 -7.59 -12.55
CA ALA A 258 3.98 -8.97 -12.53
C ALA A 258 3.05 -9.21 -11.32
N ILE A 259 1.93 -9.89 -11.57
CA ILE A 259 0.89 -10.17 -10.58
C ILE A 259 1.08 -11.57 -10.00
N SER A 260 1.04 -11.70 -8.68
CA SER A 260 1.00 -12.96 -7.94
C SER A 260 0.22 -12.81 -6.63
N ARG A 261 0.34 -13.81 -5.77
CA ARG A 261 -0.17 -13.87 -4.39
C ARG A 261 0.91 -14.41 -3.47
N LEU A 262 0.84 -14.03 -2.20
CA LEU A 262 1.66 -14.65 -1.16
C LEU A 262 1.20 -16.12 -1.00
N PRO A 263 2.12 -17.10 -0.90
CA PRO A 263 1.75 -18.48 -0.61
C PRO A 263 0.90 -18.62 0.65
N ALA A 264 0.10 -19.69 0.72
CA ALA A 264 -0.76 -19.92 1.87
C ALA A 264 0.07 -20.05 3.16
N ILE A 265 -0.40 -19.41 4.23
CA ILE A 265 0.23 -19.46 5.55
C ILE A 265 -0.67 -20.29 6.45
N LYS A 266 -0.12 -21.38 7.00
CA LYS A 266 -0.88 -22.30 7.87
C LYS A 266 -1.54 -21.52 9.01
N GLY A 267 -2.86 -21.70 9.15
CA GLY A 267 -3.64 -21.04 10.21
C GLY A 267 -3.88 -19.53 10.02
N VAL A 268 -3.36 -18.90 8.96
CA VAL A 268 -3.54 -17.46 8.71
C VAL A 268 -4.21 -17.21 7.36
N LEU A 269 -3.57 -17.63 6.27
CA LEU A 269 -3.94 -17.29 4.90
C LEU A 269 -4.20 -18.57 4.12
N GLY A 270 -5.40 -18.70 3.58
CA GLY A 270 -5.76 -19.77 2.65
C GLY A 270 -6.32 -19.24 1.35
N TYR A 271 -6.47 -20.14 0.39
CA TYR A 271 -7.09 -19.86 -0.90
C TYR A 271 -8.08 -20.95 -1.25
N GLN A 272 -9.22 -20.56 -1.81
CA GLN A 272 -10.13 -21.45 -2.53
C GLN A 272 -10.38 -20.82 -3.90
N ARG A 273 -9.70 -21.34 -4.93
CA ARG A 273 -9.60 -20.68 -6.25
C ARG A 273 -9.10 -19.23 -6.12
N ASP A 274 -9.95 -18.26 -6.48
CA ASP A 274 -9.68 -16.82 -6.41
C ASP A 274 -10.17 -16.17 -5.11
N ARG A 275 -10.78 -16.94 -4.22
CA ARG A 275 -11.23 -16.47 -2.91
C ARG A 275 -10.08 -16.58 -1.91
N ILE A 276 -9.79 -15.47 -1.26
CA ILE A 276 -8.86 -15.39 -0.14
C ILE A 276 -9.61 -15.78 1.13
N ILE A 277 -9.02 -16.66 1.94
CA ILE A 277 -9.58 -17.15 3.20
C ILE A 277 -8.73 -16.63 4.34
N ASP A 278 -9.32 -15.81 5.22
CA ASP A 278 -8.76 -15.52 6.53
C ASP A 278 -9.06 -16.69 7.47
N ARG A 279 -8.04 -17.46 7.82
CA ARG A 279 -8.18 -18.61 8.71
C ARG A 279 -8.20 -18.21 10.20
N LYS A 280 -7.93 -16.94 10.52
CA LYS A 280 -8.04 -16.37 11.86
C LYS A 280 -9.33 -15.58 12.07
N ALA A 281 -10.13 -15.37 11.02
CA ALA A 281 -11.45 -14.78 11.19
C ALA A 281 -12.34 -15.78 11.95
N VAL A 282 -12.89 -15.35 13.10
CA VAL A 282 -13.97 -16.09 13.74
C VAL A 282 -15.13 -16.08 12.75
N THR A 283 -15.69 -17.25 12.46
CA THR A 283 -16.79 -17.38 11.50
C THR A 283 -17.99 -16.60 12.03
N GLU A 284 -18.18 -15.36 11.56
CA GLU A 284 -19.49 -14.75 11.59
C GLU A 284 -20.33 -15.59 10.62
N VAL A 285 -21.22 -16.40 11.19
CA VAL A 285 -22.14 -17.26 10.45
C VAL A 285 -22.97 -16.35 9.56
N ALA A 286 -22.68 -16.35 8.26
CA ALA A 286 -23.56 -15.73 7.28
C ALA A 286 -24.97 -16.34 7.45
N PRO A 287 -26.05 -15.53 7.43
CA PRO A 287 -27.40 -16.07 7.46
C PRO A 287 -27.54 -17.06 6.31
N GLN A 288 -27.86 -18.32 6.65
CA GLN A 288 -28.24 -19.29 5.64
C GLN A 288 -29.43 -18.71 4.87
N ALA A 289 -29.28 -18.54 3.56
CA ALA A 289 -30.40 -18.31 2.69
C ALA A 289 -31.40 -19.47 2.88
N PRO A 290 -32.71 -19.21 2.99
CA PRO A 290 -33.70 -20.27 3.18
C PRO A 290 -33.61 -21.25 2.03
N GLY A 291 -33.51 -22.53 2.39
CA GLY A 291 -33.15 -23.61 1.49
C GLY A 291 -34.13 -23.82 0.34
N ASP A 292 -33.57 -23.98 -0.86
CA ASP A 292 -34.23 -24.71 -1.93
C ASP A 292 -34.25 -26.19 -1.53
N SER A 293 -35.41 -26.64 -1.05
CA SER A 293 -35.73 -28.04 -0.91
C SER A 293 -35.69 -28.70 -2.29
N ILE A 294 -34.64 -29.47 -2.56
CA ILE A 294 -34.64 -30.42 -3.67
C ILE A 294 -35.60 -31.56 -3.28
N GLN A 295 -36.78 -31.59 -3.90
CA GLN A 295 -37.63 -32.77 -3.92
C GLN A 295 -36.91 -33.90 -4.67
N PRO A 296 -36.88 -35.13 -4.15
CA PRO A 296 -36.42 -36.28 -4.92
C PRO A 296 -37.43 -36.59 -6.03
N ALA A 297 -36.94 -36.71 -7.26
CA ALA A 297 -37.72 -37.14 -8.42
C ALA A 297 -38.24 -38.56 -8.18
N ALA A 298 -39.56 -38.72 -8.27
CA ALA A 298 -40.23 -40.01 -8.21
C ALA A 298 -39.97 -40.83 -9.47
N ASP A 299 -39.80 -42.13 -9.26
CA ASP A 299 -39.59 -43.17 -10.27
C ASP A 299 -40.67 -43.19 -11.35
N ALA A 300 -40.25 -43.34 -12.62
CA ALA A 300 -41.13 -43.74 -13.72
C ALA A 300 -40.97 -45.26 -13.97
N PRO A 301 -42.07 -46.00 -14.21
CA PRO A 301 -42.05 -47.45 -14.22
C PRO A 301 -41.50 -48.02 -15.53
N ALA A 302 -40.83 -49.17 -15.41
CA ALA A 302 -40.41 -50.01 -16.53
C ALA A 302 -41.63 -50.56 -17.27
N ALA A 303 -41.65 -50.40 -18.59
CA ALA A 303 -42.56 -51.11 -19.48
C ALA A 303 -41.76 -52.17 -20.24
N GLN A 304 -42.05 -53.45 -19.98
CA GLN A 304 -41.89 -54.54 -20.96
C GLN A 304 -43.02 -55.56 -20.79
N ASN A 305 -43.75 -55.74 -21.90
CA ASN A 305 -44.76 -56.76 -22.25
C ASN A 305 -46.13 -56.71 -21.57
#